data_AF-A0A7G5E4F9-F1
#
_entry.id   AF-A0A7G5E4F9-F1
#
_cell.length_a   1.000
_cell.length_b   1.000
_cell.length_c   1.000
_cell.angle_alpha   90.00
_cell.angle_beta   90.00
_cell.angle_gamma   90.00
#
_symmetry.space_group_name_H-M   'P 1'
#
loop_
_entity.id
_entity.type
_entity.pdbx_description
1 polymer ?
#
loop_
_entity_poly.entity_id
_entity_poly.type
_entity_poly.pdbx_seq_one_letter_code
_entity_poly.pdbx_strand_id
1 'polypeptide(L)'
;MKTKHLISTSLLVSSAIALFTSCNGSSVDTVKAIESNYDNQNKTITLTGEFDAPSFTFSSGKSKTMAMNFVVKSHAFSSEKFTAFSVILPVGTEKNNVLFEIPADQKNYTLKNFYVFDDKGEKINLDSHTTFKMKGTVHYSEMEKPENEREKDNFSYKITDVRFVKD
;
A
#
# COMPACT_ATOMS: atom_id res chain seq x y z
N MET A 1 -7.51 -44.78 -52.39
CA MET A 1 -6.67 -43.58 -52.64
C MET A 1 -7.18 -42.47 -51.73
N LYS A 2 -6.54 -42.22 -50.58
CA LYS A 2 -5.59 -41.12 -50.32
C LYS A 2 -5.98 -39.77 -50.94
N THR A 3 -6.43 -38.83 -50.09
CA THR A 3 -5.72 -37.55 -49.86
C THR A 3 -6.19 -36.89 -48.57
N LYS A 4 -5.21 -36.50 -47.76
CA LYS A 4 -5.30 -35.69 -46.53
C LYS A 4 -5.45 -34.22 -46.91
N HIS A 5 -6.10 -33.40 -46.09
CA HIS A 5 -5.63 -32.04 -45.80
C HIS A 5 -6.06 -31.61 -44.39
N LEU A 6 -5.05 -31.40 -43.55
CA LEU A 6 -5.09 -30.64 -42.31
C LEU A 6 -5.22 -29.16 -42.66
N ILE A 7 -6.16 -28.43 -42.03
CA ILE A 7 -5.95 -27.01 -41.68
C ILE A 7 -6.50 -26.79 -40.27
N SER A 8 -5.55 -26.60 -39.36
CA SER A 8 -5.70 -26.03 -38.03
C SER A 8 -5.88 -24.52 -38.16
N THR A 9 -6.90 -23.93 -37.51
CA THR A 9 -6.85 -22.52 -37.12
C THR A 9 -7.81 -22.24 -35.97
N SER A 10 -7.21 -22.02 -34.81
CA SER A 10 -7.78 -21.46 -33.60
C SER A 10 -8.38 -20.07 -33.87
N LEU A 11 -9.57 -19.79 -33.33
CA LEU A 11 -9.99 -18.42 -33.05
C LEU A 11 -10.42 -18.33 -31.58
N LEU A 12 -9.47 -17.80 -30.81
CA LEU A 12 -9.55 -17.51 -29.38
C LEU A 12 -9.30 -16.00 -29.27
N VAL A 13 -10.36 -15.18 -29.32
CA VAL A 13 -10.29 -13.72 -29.08
C VAL A 13 -11.73 -13.30 -28.75
N SER A 14 -12.08 -12.59 -27.70
CA SER A 14 -11.40 -12.08 -26.51
C SER A 14 -12.54 -11.56 -25.63
N SER A 15 -12.71 -12.12 -24.44
CA SER A 15 -13.50 -11.50 -23.38
C SER A 15 -12.69 -10.34 -22.81
N ALA A 16 -12.77 -9.16 -23.43
CA ALA A 16 -12.26 -7.94 -22.84
C ALA A 16 -13.43 -7.15 -22.27
N ILE A 17 -13.82 -7.51 -21.05
CA ILE A 17 -14.59 -6.65 -20.17
C ILE A 17 -13.70 -5.44 -19.87
N ALA A 18 -14.00 -4.31 -20.50
CA ALA A 18 -13.39 -3.03 -20.17
C ALA A 18 -13.94 -2.55 -18.81
N LEU A 19 -13.31 -2.96 -17.71
CA LEU A 19 -13.47 -2.33 -16.40
C LEU A 19 -12.38 -1.27 -16.23
N PHE A 20 -12.50 -0.17 -16.96
CA PHE A 20 -11.75 1.04 -16.68
C PHE A 20 -12.73 2.13 -16.32
N THR A 21 -13.08 2.24 -15.03
CA THR A 21 -13.45 3.48 -14.33
C THR A 21 -13.80 3.15 -12.87
N SER A 22 -12.91 3.51 -11.94
CA SER A 22 -13.02 3.41 -10.46
C SER A 22 -12.10 2.37 -9.78
N CYS A 23 -10.79 2.42 -10.04
CA CYS A 23 -9.83 1.64 -9.25
C CYS A 23 -9.67 2.19 -7.80
N ASN A 24 -9.98 3.47 -7.57
CA ASN A 24 -9.77 4.10 -6.26
C ASN A 24 -10.94 3.96 -5.29
N GLY A 25 -12.19 3.81 -5.77
CA GLY A 25 -13.35 3.54 -4.91
C GLY A 25 -13.16 2.26 -4.09
N SER A 26 -12.65 1.21 -4.74
CA SER A 26 -12.29 -0.05 -4.07
C SER A 26 -11.22 0.13 -2.99
N SER A 27 -10.28 1.06 -3.15
CA SER A 27 -9.24 1.33 -2.14
C SER A 27 -9.83 2.04 -0.92
N VAL A 28 -10.73 3.01 -1.13
CA VAL A 28 -11.44 3.70 -0.04
C VAL A 28 -12.29 2.73 0.77
N ASP A 29 -13.07 1.88 0.10
CA ASP A 29 -13.92 0.89 0.76
C ASP A 29 -13.08 -0.12 1.56
N THR A 30 -11.90 -0.49 1.04
CA THR A 30 -10.96 -1.35 1.74
C THR A 30 -10.44 -0.71 3.02
N VAL A 31 -10.04 0.57 3.00
CA VAL A 31 -9.57 1.28 4.20
C VAL A 31 -10.70 1.34 5.24
N LYS A 32 -11.92 1.71 4.83
CA LYS A 32 -13.09 1.73 5.72
C LYS A 32 -13.41 0.35 6.31
N ALA A 33 -13.31 -0.71 5.51
CA ALA A 33 -13.54 -2.08 5.98
C ALA A 33 -12.48 -2.47 7.02
N ILE A 34 -11.21 -2.11 6.81
CA ILE A 34 -10.16 -2.39 7.78
C ILE A 34 -10.44 -1.72 9.13
N GLU A 35 -11.02 -0.52 9.12
CA GLU A 35 -11.29 0.26 10.33
C GLU A 35 -12.62 -0.08 11.02
N SER A 36 -13.42 -1.00 10.49
CA SER A 36 -14.78 -1.27 10.98
C SER A 36 -15.10 -2.73 11.25
N ASN A 37 -14.27 -3.66 10.78
CA ASN A 37 -14.44 -5.09 11.01
C ASN A 37 -13.08 -5.82 10.88
N TYR A 38 -13.10 -7.14 11.06
CA TYR A 38 -11.91 -7.99 11.01
C TYR A 38 -11.81 -8.88 9.75
N ASP A 39 -12.64 -8.63 8.73
CA ASP A 39 -12.73 -9.49 7.54
C ASP A 39 -11.41 -9.56 6.77
N ASN A 40 -10.52 -8.59 6.97
CA ASN A 40 -9.22 -8.51 6.31
C ASN A 40 -8.08 -9.18 7.07
N GLN A 41 -8.33 -9.84 8.21
CA GLN A 41 -7.27 -10.47 9.01
C GLN A 41 -6.47 -11.46 8.15
N ASN A 42 -5.15 -11.27 8.10
CA ASN A 42 -4.18 -12.04 7.33
C ASN A 42 -4.45 -12.07 5.81
N LYS A 43 -5.26 -11.13 5.28
CA LYS A 43 -5.50 -11.01 3.84
C LYS A 43 -4.57 -9.97 3.23
N THR A 44 -4.13 -10.24 2.01
CA THR A 44 -3.44 -9.25 1.18
C THR A 44 -4.46 -8.32 0.54
N ILE A 45 -4.29 -7.02 0.76
CA ILE A 45 -5.09 -5.96 0.15
C ILE A 45 -4.32 -5.29 -0.99
N THR A 46 -5.02 -4.54 -1.84
CA THR A 46 -4.41 -3.63 -2.82
C THR A 46 -5.01 -2.24 -2.65
N LEU A 47 -4.16 -1.23 -2.51
CA LEU A 47 -4.57 0.17 -2.40
C LEU A 47 -3.86 1.00 -3.47
N THR A 48 -4.56 1.99 -4.03
CA THR A 48 -3.99 3.03 -4.88
C THR A 48 -4.02 4.36 -4.14
N GLY A 49 -2.87 4.99 -3.95
CA GLY A 49 -2.74 6.19 -3.12
C GLY A 49 -1.32 6.74 -3.03
N GLU A 50 -1.10 7.67 -2.12
CA GLU A 50 0.17 8.35 -1.91
C GLU A 50 0.75 7.94 -0.54
N PHE A 51 2.06 7.71 -0.46
CA PHE A 51 2.72 7.61 0.85
C PHE A 51 2.83 8.99 1.50
N ASP A 52 2.58 9.04 2.80
CA ASP A 52 2.71 10.24 3.64
C ASP A 52 3.52 9.90 4.90
N ALA A 53 4.12 10.91 5.51
CA ALA A 53 4.99 10.75 6.67
C ALA A 53 4.21 10.28 7.90
N PRO A 54 4.84 9.52 8.82
CA PRO A 54 4.23 9.18 10.10
C PRO A 54 3.90 10.42 10.93
N SER A 55 2.80 10.35 11.67
CA SER A 55 2.33 11.48 12.47
C SER A 55 3.20 11.79 13.70
N PHE A 56 3.92 10.81 14.28
CA PHE A 56 4.73 11.03 15.50
C PHE A 56 5.97 10.13 15.63
N THR A 57 7.09 10.78 15.97
CA THR A 57 8.38 10.27 16.49
C THR A 57 9.05 9.11 15.75
N PHE A 58 10.20 9.43 15.12
CA PHE A 58 11.18 8.42 14.76
C PHE A 58 11.58 7.59 15.99
N SER A 59 11.23 6.31 15.94
CA SER A 59 12.01 5.27 16.61
C SER A 59 13.47 5.49 16.25
N SER A 60 14.36 5.52 17.25
CA SER A 60 15.81 5.77 17.15
C SER A 60 16.45 5.37 15.81
N GLY A 61 17.54 6.03 15.37
CA GLY A 61 18.26 5.70 14.13
C GLY A 61 18.78 4.25 13.99
N LYS A 62 18.43 3.35 14.91
CA LYS A 62 18.62 1.91 14.88
C LYS A 62 17.37 1.12 14.44
N SER A 63 16.22 1.78 14.19
CA SER A 63 15.01 1.09 13.77
C SER A 63 15.18 0.50 12.38
N LYS A 64 14.77 -0.75 12.22
CA LYS A 64 14.82 -1.46 10.93
C LYS A 64 13.58 -1.25 10.09
N THR A 65 12.51 -0.69 10.67
CA THR A 65 11.22 -0.46 10.02
C THR A 65 10.65 0.89 10.42
N MET A 66 9.76 1.42 9.59
CA MET A 66 9.03 2.65 9.82
C MET A 66 7.56 2.42 9.49
N ALA A 67 6.67 2.83 10.39
CA ALA A 67 5.26 2.91 10.09
C ALA A 67 5.01 4.16 9.25
N MET A 68 4.42 3.99 8.08
CA MET A 68 4.07 5.06 7.15
C MET A 68 2.56 5.20 7.08
N ASN A 69 2.12 6.40 6.73
CA ASN A 69 0.74 6.65 6.33
C ASN A 69 0.60 6.38 4.83
N PHE A 70 -0.54 5.83 4.41
CA PHE A 70 -0.88 5.66 3.00
C PHE A 70 -2.25 6.28 2.73
N VAL A 71 -2.25 7.38 1.99
CA VAL A 71 -3.41 8.23 1.77
C VAL A 71 -4.11 7.84 0.47
N VAL A 72 -5.36 7.42 0.58
CA VAL A 72 -6.25 7.03 -0.51
C VAL A 72 -7.30 8.12 -0.71
N LYS A 73 -7.54 8.49 -1.97
CA LYS A 73 -8.58 9.44 -2.38
C LYS A 73 -9.57 8.73 -3.28
N SER A 74 -10.86 9.03 -3.15
CA SER A 74 -11.91 8.45 -4.01
C SER A 74 -11.69 8.71 -5.51
N HIS A 75 -11.10 9.86 -5.85
CA HIS A 75 -10.60 10.22 -7.18
C HIS A 75 -9.49 11.27 -7.07
N ALA A 76 -8.74 11.51 -8.16
CA ALA A 76 -7.54 12.37 -8.16
C ALA A 76 -7.78 13.79 -7.59
N PHE A 77 -8.96 14.37 -7.86
CA PHE A 77 -9.34 15.72 -7.41
C PHE A 77 -10.18 15.74 -6.12
N SER A 78 -10.34 14.62 -5.42
CA SER A 78 -11.17 14.58 -4.21
C SER A 78 -10.47 15.30 -3.05
N SER A 79 -11.24 16.12 -2.33
CA SER A 79 -10.81 16.68 -1.04
C SER A 79 -10.94 15.66 0.09
N GLU A 80 -11.77 14.63 -0.08
CA GLU A 80 -11.94 13.55 0.88
C GLU A 80 -10.76 12.59 0.81
N LYS A 81 -10.15 12.33 1.97
CA LYS A 81 -8.97 11.49 2.13
C LYS A 81 -9.23 10.44 3.19
N PHE A 82 -8.81 9.22 2.92
CA PHE A 82 -8.80 8.09 3.84
C PHE A 82 -7.37 7.62 4.00
N THR A 83 -6.94 7.35 5.23
CA THR A 83 -5.53 7.07 5.51
C THR A 83 -5.40 5.70 6.15
N ALA A 84 -4.59 4.85 5.54
CA ALA A 84 -4.08 3.68 6.23
C ALA A 84 -2.86 4.06 7.07
N PHE A 85 -3.00 4.10 8.40
CA PHE A 85 -2.02 4.76 9.29
C PHE A 85 -0.77 3.93 9.64
N SER A 86 -0.79 2.63 9.38
CA SER A 86 0.20 1.69 9.93
C SER A 86 0.80 0.78 8.86
N VAL A 87 1.28 1.39 7.77
CA VAL A 87 1.95 0.67 6.67
C VAL A 87 3.42 0.49 7.02
N ILE A 88 3.83 -0.72 7.37
CA ILE A 88 5.16 -1.01 7.90
C ILE A 88 6.13 -1.26 6.74
N LEU A 89 7.05 -0.31 6.52
CA LEU A 89 8.11 -0.43 5.53
C LEU A 89 9.47 -0.70 6.19
N PRO A 90 10.32 -1.55 5.61
CA PRO A 90 11.72 -1.65 6.01
C PRO A 90 12.47 -0.34 5.71
N VAL A 91 13.39 0.04 6.59
CA VAL A 91 14.26 1.20 6.40
C VAL A 91 15.49 0.80 5.60
N GLY A 92 15.77 1.50 4.51
CA GLY A 92 16.97 1.28 3.69
C GLY A 92 16.80 1.76 2.25
N THR A 93 17.72 1.31 1.39
CA THR A 93 17.77 1.71 -0.03
C THR A 93 17.43 0.56 -0.99
N GLU A 94 16.93 -0.56 -0.47
CA GLU A 94 16.48 -1.69 -1.27
C GLU A 94 15.06 -1.47 -1.79
N LYS A 95 14.59 -2.35 -2.69
CA LYS A 95 13.26 -2.29 -3.27
C LYS A 95 12.17 -2.43 -2.21
N ASN A 96 11.13 -1.62 -2.30
CA ASN A 96 10.02 -1.51 -1.36
C ASN A 96 10.43 -1.03 0.05
N ASN A 97 11.52 -0.27 0.14
CA ASN A 97 11.97 0.33 1.39
C ASN A 97 11.62 1.81 1.47
N VAL A 98 11.68 2.33 2.69
CA VAL A 98 11.64 3.77 2.97
C VAL A 98 13.00 4.24 3.48
N LEU A 99 13.33 5.47 3.16
CA LEU A 99 14.54 6.14 3.59
C LEU A 99 14.18 7.51 4.13
N PHE A 100 14.79 7.84 5.26
CA PHE A 100 14.69 9.15 5.87
C PHE A 100 16.06 9.81 5.95
N GLU A 101 16.19 10.95 5.29
CA GLU A 101 17.43 11.71 5.19
C GLU A 101 17.16 13.16 5.62
N ILE A 102 17.71 13.54 6.77
CA ILE A 102 17.74 14.95 7.21
C ILE A 102 19.18 15.47 7.04
N PRO A 103 19.39 16.58 6.30
CA PRO A 103 20.64 17.33 6.30
C PRO A 103 21.11 17.72 7.71
N ALA A 104 22.42 17.75 7.95
CA ALA A 104 22.99 17.98 9.29
C ALA A 104 22.59 19.33 9.93
N ASP A 105 22.23 20.31 9.12
CA ASP A 105 21.83 21.67 9.51
C ASP A 105 20.30 21.84 9.64
N GLN A 106 19.51 20.85 9.23
CA GLN A 106 18.05 20.92 9.24
C GLN A 106 17.48 20.44 10.59
N LYS A 107 16.84 21.36 11.33
CA LYS A 107 16.28 21.11 12.67
C LYS A 107 14.92 20.40 12.67
N ASN A 108 14.14 20.59 11.61
CA ASN A 108 12.78 20.07 11.46
C ASN A 108 12.71 19.25 10.20
N TYR A 109 12.07 18.08 10.22
CA TYR A 109 11.83 17.32 9.00
C TYR A 109 10.56 17.77 8.28
N THR A 110 10.49 17.45 7.00
CA THR A 110 9.33 17.63 6.11
C THR A 110 9.21 16.40 5.23
N LEU A 111 8.16 16.30 4.41
CA LEU A 111 8.03 15.20 3.43
C LEU A 111 9.23 15.10 2.47
N LYS A 112 9.93 16.21 2.20
CA LYS A 112 11.16 16.24 1.39
C LYS A 112 12.29 15.38 1.94
N ASN A 113 12.24 15.07 3.22
CA ASN A 113 13.25 14.23 3.89
C ASN A 113 12.94 12.74 3.77
N PHE A 114 11.78 12.37 3.21
CA PHE A 114 11.37 10.98 3.04
C PHE A 114 11.41 10.58 1.58
N TYR A 115 11.95 9.38 1.37
CA TYR A 115 12.02 8.74 0.08
C TYR A 115 11.51 7.32 0.21
N VAL A 116 10.93 6.82 -0.87
CA VAL A 116 10.61 5.40 -1.03
C VAL A 116 11.32 4.86 -2.25
N PHE A 117 11.65 3.58 -2.22
CA PHE A 117 12.22 2.85 -3.34
C PHE A 117 11.16 1.87 -3.82
N ASP A 118 10.65 2.03 -5.04
CA ASP A 118 9.60 1.14 -5.55
C ASP A 118 10.14 -0.28 -5.87
N ASP A 119 9.28 -1.17 -6.39
CA ASP A 119 9.67 -2.53 -6.76
C ASP A 119 10.69 -2.62 -7.92
N LYS A 120 10.87 -1.52 -8.67
CA LYS A 120 11.91 -1.35 -9.68
C LYS A 120 13.20 -0.79 -9.09
N GLY A 121 13.14 -0.19 -7.90
CA GLY A 121 14.25 0.46 -7.21
C GLY A 121 14.38 1.95 -7.53
N GLU A 122 13.36 2.57 -8.11
CA GLU A 122 13.32 4.01 -8.34
C GLU A 122 13.22 4.75 -7.00
N LYS A 123 14.18 5.63 -6.69
CA LYS A 123 14.15 6.50 -5.49
C LYS A 123 13.18 7.65 -5.75
N ILE A 124 12.09 7.72 -5.00
CA ILE A 124 11.00 8.70 -5.16
C ILE A 124 10.85 9.51 -3.87
N ASN A 125 10.91 10.83 -3.98
CA ASN A 125 10.68 11.73 -2.85
C ASN A 125 9.18 11.86 -2.55
N LEU A 126 8.77 11.81 -1.28
CA LEU A 126 7.35 11.87 -0.91
C LEU A 126 6.69 13.24 -1.15
N ASP A 127 7.47 14.33 -1.19
CA ASP A 127 6.98 15.68 -1.55
C ASP A 127 6.52 15.77 -3.01
N SER A 128 6.83 14.78 -3.84
CA SER A 128 6.33 14.69 -5.22
C SER A 128 4.86 14.27 -5.32
N HIS A 129 4.24 13.81 -4.21
CA HIS A 129 2.86 13.30 -4.18
C HIS A 129 2.60 12.22 -5.24
N THR A 130 3.60 11.38 -5.49
CA THR A 130 3.51 10.28 -6.45
C THR A 130 2.45 9.26 -6.00
N THR A 131 1.61 8.83 -6.94
CA THR A 131 0.64 7.75 -6.71
C THR A 131 1.32 6.39 -6.88
N PHE A 132 0.98 5.47 -5.99
CA PHE A 132 1.49 4.12 -5.95
C PHE A 132 0.32 3.14 -5.94
N LYS A 133 0.54 2.00 -6.58
CA LYS A 133 -0.23 0.78 -6.34
C LYS A 133 0.50 -0.06 -5.30
N MET A 134 -0.06 -0.15 -4.10
CA MET A 134 0.50 -0.85 -2.96
C MET A 134 -0.28 -2.14 -2.68
N LYS A 135 0.45 -3.21 -2.36
CA LYS A 135 -0.08 -4.45 -1.78
C LYS A 135 0.56 -4.65 -0.41
N GLY A 136 -0.21 -5.20 0.52
CA GLY A 136 0.30 -5.57 1.84
C GLY A 136 -0.69 -6.47 2.58
N THR A 137 -0.22 -7.12 3.63
CA THR A 137 -1.02 -8.04 4.46
C THR A 137 -1.52 -7.31 5.70
N VAL A 138 -2.83 -7.37 5.96
CA VAL A 138 -3.44 -6.75 7.14
C VAL A 138 -3.32 -7.68 8.35
N HIS A 139 -2.87 -7.13 9.47
CA HIS A 139 -2.84 -7.80 10.77
C HIS A 139 -3.48 -6.91 11.84
N TYR A 140 -4.50 -7.43 12.52
CA TYR A 140 -5.15 -6.77 13.63
C TYR A 140 -4.47 -7.11 14.95
N SER A 141 -4.06 -6.07 15.69
CA SER A 141 -3.44 -6.21 17.01
C SER A 141 -4.34 -6.97 17.98
N GLU A 142 -5.66 -6.76 17.89
CA GLU A 142 -6.63 -7.40 18.77
C GLU A 142 -6.71 -8.93 18.58
N MET A 143 -6.41 -9.42 17.38
CA MET A 143 -6.41 -10.84 17.06
C MET A 143 -5.20 -11.59 17.63
N GLU A 144 -4.18 -10.87 18.09
CA GLU A 144 -3.02 -11.44 18.80
C GLU A 144 -3.32 -11.73 20.28
N LYS A 145 -4.40 -11.15 20.83
CA LYS A 145 -4.81 -11.36 22.23
C LYS A 145 -5.67 -12.64 22.40
N PRO A 146 -5.68 -13.24 23.61
CA PRO A 146 -6.66 -14.26 23.99
C PRO A 146 -8.10 -13.77 23.79
N GLU A 147 -9.02 -14.66 23.39
CA GLU A 147 -10.39 -14.28 23.00
C GLU A 147 -11.16 -13.52 24.10
N ASN A 148 -10.94 -13.88 25.37
CA ASN A 148 -11.57 -13.25 26.53
C ASN A 148 -11.05 -11.83 26.84
N GLU A 149 -9.93 -11.43 26.23
CA GLU A 149 -9.30 -10.12 26.40
C GLU A 149 -9.57 -9.19 25.21
N ARG A 150 -10.31 -9.67 24.19
CA ARG A 150 -10.55 -8.92 22.96
C ARG A 150 -11.63 -7.85 23.12
N GLU A 151 -11.28 -6.63 22.77
CA GLU A 151 -12.19 -5.50 22.59
C GLU A 151 -12.79 -5.54 21.17
N LYS A 152 -14.09 -5.80 21.07
CA LYS A 152 -14.78 -6.04 19.78
C LYS A 152 -14.84 -4.81 18.87
N ASP A 153 -14.63 -3.62 19.43
CA ASP A 153 -14.65 -2.32 18.76
C ASP A 153 -13.23 -1.74 18.55
N ASN A 154 -12.19 -2.51 18.88
CA ASN A 154 -10.81 -2.11 18.68
C ASN A 154 -10.24 -2.70 17.39
N PHE A 155 -10.25 -1.91 16.33
CA PHE A 155 -9.74 -2.30 15.01
C PHE A 155 -8.28 -1.89 14.79
N SER A 156 -7.46 -1.75 15.83
CA SER A 156 -6.03 -1.44 15.67
C SER A 156 -5.34 -2.47 14.74
N TYR A 157 -4.66 -1.98 13.70
CA TYR A 157 -4.03 -2.83 12.68
C TYR A 157 -2.63 -2.36 12.28
N LYS A 158 -1.95 -3.25 11.55
CA LYS A 158 -0.72 -3.01 10.80
C LYS A 158 -0.86 -3.60 9.41
N ILE A 159 -0.21 -3.00 8.42
CA ILE A 159 -0.07 -3.55 7.07
C ILE A 159 1.41 -3.89 6.89
N THR A 160 1.72 -5.17 6.68
CA THR A 160 3.08 -5.71 6.53
C THR A 160 3.27 -6.32 5.14
N ASP A 161 4.44 -6.93 4.90
CA ASP A 161 4.80 -7.58 3.63
C ASP A 161 4.56 -6.68 2.41
N VAL A 162 4.84 -5.39 2.61
CA VAL A 162 4.42 -4.35 1.69
C VAL A 162 5.25 -4.42 0.41
N ARG A 163 4.55 -4.34 -0.72
CA ARG A 163 5.11 -4.20 -2.07
C ARG A 163 4.38 -3.06 -2.77
N PHE A 164 5.12 -2.16 -3.40
CA PHE A 164 4.52 -1.04 -4.10
C PHE A 164 5.29 -0.71 -5.37
N VAL A 165 4.53 -0.30 -6.38
CA VAL A 165 5.04 0.18 -7.65
C VAL A 165 4.42 1.53 -7.92
N LYS A 166 5.21 2.43 -8.49
CA LYS A 166 4.71 3.69 -9.04
C LYS A 166 3.63 3.39 -10.10
N ASP A 167 2.45 3.98 -9.93
CA ASP A 167 1.31 3.81 -10.84
C ASP A 167 1.46 4.67 -12.11
#